data_AF-A0A941YCR2-F1
#
_entry.id   AF-A0A941YCR2-F1
#
_cell.length_a   1.000
_cell.length_b   1.000
_cell.length_c   1.000
_cell.angle_alpha   90.00
_cell.angle_beta   90.00
_cell.angle_gamma   90.00
#
_symmetry.space_group_name_H-M   'P 1'
#
loop_
_entity.id
_entity.type
_entity.pdbx_description
1 polymer ?
#
loop_
_entity_poly.entity_id
_entity_poly.type
_entity_poly.pdbx_seq_one_letter_code
_entity_poly.pdbx_strand_id
1 'polypeptide(L)'
;MKRLGLRWVLLAVSVFATSILCQALGLGFQVFAKDVGQWIVLMIGVALLAFLNATLGKFLKFITLPLSCLTLGLFSLVVNAAVLYFAASFNLGFSIKNSGTQGFLAAFVASLLISLINGVLGVFLPDDKE
;
A
#
# COMPACT_ATOMS: atom_id res chain seq x y z
N MET A 1 10.02 -18.63 -6.91
CA MET A 1 9.92 -18.22 -5.49
C MET A 1 10.73 -16.96 -5.17
N LYS A 2 11.97 -16.79 -5.67
CA LYS A 2 12.81 -15.58 -5.43
C LYS A 2 12.10 -14.25 -5.74
N ARG A 3 11.30 -14.19 -6.83
CA ARG A 3 10.56 -12.99 -7.24
C ARG A 3 9.47 -12.54 -6.24
N LEU A 4 8.86 -13.46 -5.49
CA LEU A 4 7.82 -13.10 -4.53
C LEU A 4 8.42 -12.42 -3.29
N GLY A 5 9.53 -12.95 -2.78
CA GLY A 5 10.27 -12.33 -1.67
C GLY A 5 10.76 -10.93 -2.02
N LEU A 6 11.34 -10.75 -3.21
CA LEU A 6 11.85 -9.46 -3.65
C LEU A 6 10.73 -8.41 -3.80
N ARG A 7 9.60 -8.78 -4.44
CA ARG A 7 8.42 -7.89 -4.56
C ARG A 7 7.82 -7.54 -3.21
N TRP A 8 7.80 -8.47 -2.28
CA TRP A 8 7.30 -8.22 -0.93
C TRP A 8 8.21 -7.25 -0.16
N VAL A 9 9.53 -7.42 -0.25
CA VAL A 9 10.50 -6.47 0.32
C VAL A 9 10.34 -5.09 -0.32
N LEU A 10 10.15 -5.00 -1.63
CA LEU A 10 9.88 -3.71 -2.30
C LEU A 10 8.59 -3.06 -1.85
N LEU A 11 7.55 -3.85 -1.62
CA LEU A 11 6.29 -3.33 -1.07
C LEU A 11 6.54 -2.75 0.32
N ALA A 12 7.32 -3.44 1.17
CA ALA A 12 7.66 -2.93 2.50
C ALA A 12 8.48 -1.64 2.44
N VAL A 13 9.48 -1.56 1.55
CA VAL A 13 10.26 -0.34 1.31
C VAL A 13 9.37 0.80 0.81
N SER A 14 8.43 0.50 -0.09
CA SER A 14 7.48 1.48 -0.63
C SER A 14 6.54 2.02 0.46
N VAL A 15 6.04 1.13 1.34
CA VAL A 15 5.20 1.47 2.50
C VAL A 15 5.98 2.35 3.49
N PHE A 16 7.22 1.98 3.81
CA PHE A 16 8.08 2.76 4.69
C PHE A 16 8.39 4.15 4.11
N ALA A 17 8.82 4.22 2.85
CA ALA A 17 9.10 5.48 2.16
C ALA A 17 7.86 6.36 2.05
N THR A 18 6.70 5.77 1.76
CA THR A 18 5.41 6.46 1.76
C THR A 18 5.10 7.06 3.13
N SER A 19 5.41 6.35 4.23
CA SER A 19 5.16 6.87 5.58
C SER A 19 5.97 8.14 5.87
N ILE A 20 7.19 8.24 5.36
CA ILE A 20 8.04 9.42 5.53
C ILE A 20 7.43 10.59 4.75
N LEU A 21 7.03 10.36 3.50
CA LEU A 21 6.40 11.38 2.67
C LEU A 21 5.04 11.83 3.24
N CYS A 22 4.21 10.90 3.70
CA CYS A 22 2.94 11.23 4.34
C CYS A 22 3.15 12.04 5.62
N GLN A 23 4.13 11.70 6.45
CA GLN A 23 4.47 12.49 7.64
C GLN A 23 4.96 13.90 7.28
N ALA A 24 5.79 14.03 6.24
CA ALA A 24 6.23 15.33 5.74
C ALA A 24 5.06 16.19 5.22
N LEU A 25 4.02 15.57 4.67
CA LEU A 25 2.78 16.24 4.22
C LEU A 25 1.77 16.46 5.35
N GLY A 26 2.07 16.08 6.60
CA GLY A 26 1.15 16.19 7.73
C GLY A 26 -0.03 15.20 7.70
N LEU A 27 0.07 14.13 6.90
CA LEU A 27 -0.96 13.10 6.77
C LEU A 27 -0.81 12.03 7.87
N GLY A 28 -1.94 11.49 8.31
CA GLY A 28 -2.02 10.57 9.44
C GLY A 28 -1.47 9.15 9.22
N PHE A 29 -0.75 8.87 8.12
CA PHE A 29 -0.21 7.54 7.82
C PHE A 29 1.17 7.35 8.47
N GLN A 30 1.29 6.36 9.35
CA GLN A 30 2.48 6.14 10.17
C GLN A 30 2.94 4.68 10.12
N VAL A 31 4.26 4.48 10.07
CA VAL A 31 4.89 3.16 10.16
C VAL A 31 5.68 3.09 11.46
N PHE A 32 5.57 1.96 12.16
CA PHE A 32 6.31 1.66 13.37
C PHE A 32 7.45 0.72 13.00
N ALA A 33 8.69 1.22 13.01
CA ALA A 33 9.88 0.48 12.60
C ALA A 33 11.14 0.94 13.36
N LYS A 34 11.01 1.17 14.69
CA LYS A 34 12.12 1.61 15.56
C LYS A 34 13.02 0.45 16.00
N ASP A 35 12.42 -0.71 16.25
CA ASP A 35 13.11 -1.91 16.73
C ASP A 35 12.93 -3.10 15.78
N VAL A 36 13.78 -4.12 15.93
CA VAL A 36 13.71 -5.36 15.12
C VAL A 36 12.32 -6.01 15.20
N GLY A 37 11.71 -6.02 16.39
CA GLY A 37 10.35 -6.54 16.58
C GLY A 37 9.31 -5.78 15.73
N GLN A 38 9.43 -4.46 15.64
CA GLN A 38 8.51 -3.65 14.85
C GLN A 38 8.71 -3.84 13.35
N TRP A 39 9.95 -4.04 12.89
CA TRP A 39 10.24 -4.42 11.51
C TRP A 39 9.57 -5.75 11.12
N ILE A 40 9.56 -6.74 12.03
CA ILE A 40 8.87 -8.02 11.81
C ILE A 40 7.35 -7.78 11.68
N VAL A 41 6.77 -6.96 12.55
CA VAL A 41 5.33 -6.64 12.49
C VAL A 41 4.99 -5.89 11.20
N LEU A 42 5.84 -4.96 10.76
CA LEU A 42 5.70 -4.27 9.47
C LEU A 42 5.70 -5.26 8.30
N MET A 43 6.64 -6.20 8.29
CA MET A 43 6.68 -7.25 7.26
C MET A 43 5.39 -8.06 7.22
N ILE A 44 4.86 -8.46 8.39
CA ILE A 44 3.57 -9.15 8.49
C ILE A 44 2.44 -8.29 7.94
N GLY A 45 2.39 -6.99 8.29
CA GLY A 45 1.38 -6.06 7.75
C GLY A 45 1.48 -5.88 6.24
N VAL A 46 2.69 -5.82 5.69
CA VAL A 46 2.95 -5.74 4.24
C VAL A 46 2.51 -7.04 3.57
N ALA A 47 2.72 -8.19 4.20
CA ALA A 47 2.22 -9.47 3.70
C ALA A 47 0.68 -9.50 3.69
N LEU A 48 0.05 -9.00 4.75
CA LEU A 48 -1.40 -8.82 4.81
C LEU A 48 -1.88 -7.89 3.69
N LEU A 49 -1.23 -6.75 3.48
CA LEU A 49 -1.57 -5.81 2.41
C LEU A 49 -1.45 -6.47 1.02
N ALA A 50 -0.39 -7.25 0.79
CA ALA A 50 -0.22 -8.00 -0.45
C ALA A 50 -1.34 -9.05 -0.63
N PHE A 51 -1.71 -9.75 0.44
CA PHE A 51 -2.79 -10.72 0.44
C PHE A 51 -4.16 -10.08 0.17
N LEU A 52 -4.46 -8.97 0.84
CA LEU A 52 -5.70 -8.22 0.63
C LEU A 52 -5.77 -7.67 -0.79
N ASN A 53 -4.66 -7.17 -1.35
CA ASN A 53 -4.60 -6.75 -2.75
C ASN A 53 -4.82 -7.91 -3.73
N ALA A 54 -4.32 -9.11 -3.42
CA ALA A 54 -4.50 -10.30 -4.24
C ALA A 54 -5.93 -10.86 -4.17
N THR A 55 -6.64 -10.61 -3.08
CA THR A 55 -8.01 -11.09 -2.82
C THR A 55 -9.02 -9.94 -2.97
N LEU A 56 -9.29 -9.20 -1.88
CA LEU A 56 -10.22 -8.06 -1.84
C LEU A 56 -9.95 -7.06 -2.96
N GLY A 57 -8.70 -6.64 -3.17
CA GLY A 57 -8.36 -5.68 -4.21
C GLY A 57 -8.78 -6.13 -5.60
N LYS A 58 -8.58 -7.40 -5.95
CA LYS A 58 -9.06 -7.95 -7.23
C LYS A 58 -10.58 -8.02 -7.29
N PHE A 59 -11.22 -8.46 -6.21
CA PHE A 59 -12.67 -8.57 -6.15
C PHE A 59 -13.36 -7.21 -6.27
N LEU A 60 -12.92 -6.21 -5.50
CA LEU A 60 -13.39 -4.84 -5.59
C LEU A 60 -13.16 -4.28 -6.99
N LYS A 61 -11.95 -4.43 -7.55
CA LYS A 61 -11.64 -3.96 -8.92
C LYS A 61 -12.53 -4.60 -9.98
N PHE A 62 -12.93 -5.85 -9.81
CA PHE A 62 -13.82 -6.53 -10.73
C PHE A 62 -15.23 -5.91 -10.73
N ILE A 63 -15.79 -5.66 -9.54
CA ILE A 63 -17.10 -5.01 -9.41
C ILE A 63 -17.04 -3.55 -9.86
N THR A 64 -15.94 -2.86 -9.56
CA THR A 64 -15.76 -1.45 -9.88
C THR A 64 -15.18 -1.25 -11.28
N LEU A 65 -14.95 -2.31 -12.06
CA LEU A 65 -14.37 -2.25 -13.40
C LEU A 65 -15.15 -1.33 -14.35
N PRO A 66 -16.49 -1.43 -14.51
CA PRO A 66 -17.24 -0.54 -15.39
C PRO A 66 -17.10 0.94 -14.98
N LEU A 67 -17.15 1.22 -13.67
CA LEU A 67 -16.95 2.57 -13.14
C LEU A 67 -15.49 3.04 -13.29
N SER A 68 -14.53 2.14 -13.15
CA SER A 68 -13.11 2.42 -13.37
C SER A 68 -12.86 2.77 -14.83
N CYS A 69 -13.48 2.05 -15.79
CA CYS A 69 -13.39 2.39 -17.20
C CYS A 69 -14.01 3.77 -17.49
N LEU A 70 -15.17 4.08 -16.89
CA LEU A 70 -15.83 5.38 -17.06
C LEU A 70 -15.01 6.55 -16.48
N THR A 71 -14.23 6.29 -15.43
CA THR A 71 -13.36 7.27 -14.75
C THR A 71 -11.90 7.22 -15.22
N LEU A 72 -11.61 6.58 -16.36
CA LEU A 72 -10.25 6.42 -16.91
C LEU A 72 -9.23 5.80 -15.93
N GLY A 73 -9.71 4.92 -15.04
CA GLY A 73 -8.90 4.24 -14.04
C GLY A 73 -8.77 5.00 -12.72
N LEU A 74 -9.31 6.21 -12.59
CA LEU A 74 -9.24 6.99 -11.34
C LEU A 74 -9.86 6.24 -10.15
N PHE A 75 -10.98 5.55 -10.38
CA PHE A 75 -11.63 4.76 -9.33
C PHE A 75 -10.78 3.58 -8.83
N SER A 76 -9.81 3.11 -9.62
CA SER A 76 -8.89 2.06 -9.17
C SER A 76 -7.97 2.53 -8.01
N LEU A 77 -7.66 3.84 -7.95
CA LEU A 77 -6.93 4.44 -6.84
C LEU A 77 -7.78 4.44 -5.56
N VAL A 78 -9.07 4.72 -5.69
CA VAL A 78 -10.03 4.66 -4.57
C VAL A 78 -10.09 3.24 -3.99
N VAL A 79 -10.10 2.22 -4.86
CA VAL A 79 -10.06 0.82 -4.41
C VAL A 79 -8.74 0.47 -3.72
N ASN A 80 -7.60 0.87 -4.27
CA ASN A 80 -6.29 0.66 -3.63
C ASN A 80 -6.23 1.34 -2.25
N ALA A 81 -6.77 2.56 -2.15
CA ALA A 81 -6.90 3.30 -0.90
C ALA A 81 -7.78 2.58 0.12
N ALA A 82 -8.93 2.05 -0.32
CA ALA A 82 -9.84 1.30 0.53
C ALA A 82 -9.18 0.03 1.09
N VAL A 83 -8.44 -0.71 0.25
CA VAL A 83 -7.69 -1.90 0.68
C VAL A 83 -6.58 -1.52 1.66
N LEU A 84 -5.83 -0.44 1.40
CA LEU A 84 -4.80 0.04 2.32
C LEU A 84 -5.39 0.51 3.65
N TYR A 85 -6.49 1.25 3.62
CA TYR A 85 -7.20 1.71 4.81
C TYR A 85 -7.68 0.53 5.66
N PHE A 86 -8.22 -0.51 5.01
CA PHE A 86 -8.61 -1.74 5.68
C PHE A 86 -7.41 -2.46 6.27
N ALA A 87 -6.30 -2.59 5.54
CA ALA A 87 -5.07 -3.19 6.05
C ALA A 87 -4.51 -2.42 7.26
N ALA A 88 -4.52 -1.09 7.21
CA ALA A 88 -4.03 -0.21 8.27
C ALA A 88 -4.87 -0.32 9.55
N SER A 89 -6.15 -0.69 9.44
CA SER A 89 -7.02 -0.91 10.61
C SER A 89 -6.54 -2.05 11.52
N PHE A 90 -5.78 -3.01 10.99
CA PHE A 90 -5.18 -4.09 11.78
C PHE A 90 -3.97 -3.65 12.61
N ASN A 91 -3.45 -2.43 12.41
CA ASN A 91 -2.30 -1.87 13.13
C ASN A 91 -1.03 -2.77 13.09
N LEU A 92 -0.86 -3.55 12.02
CA LEU A 92 0.29 -4.43 11.84
C LEU A 92 1.46 -3.65 11.21
N GLY A 93 2.15 -2.87 12.05
CA GLY A 93 3.38 -2.17 11.68
C GLY A 93 3.18 -0.90 10.87
N PHE A 94 1.96 -0.65 10.38
CA PHE A 94 1.51 0.66 9.92
C PHE A 94 0.07 0.92 10.37
N SER A 95 -0.27 2.20 10.54
CA SER A 95 -1.58 2.65 11.00
C SER A 95 -1.92 4.02 10.43
N ILE A 96 -3.21 4.36 10.47
CA ILE A 96 -3.74 5.67 10.11
C ILE A 96 -4.38 6.28 11.35
N LYS A 97 -3.82 7.39 11.83
CA LYS A 97 -4.26 8.05 13.08
C LYS A 97 -5.67 8.63 13.02
N ASN A 98 -6.06 9.15 11.86
CA ASN A 98 -7.34 9.82 11.69
C ASN A 98 -8.39 8.82 11.22
N SER A 99 -9.59 8.86 11.80
CA SER A 99 -10.74 8.09 11.34
C SER A 99 -11.68 8.96 10.49
N GLY A 100 -12.47 8.34 9.61
CA GLY A 100 -13.41 9.05 8.75
C GLY A 100 -12.77 9.63 7.48
N THR A 101 -13.21 10.82 7.05
CA THR A 101 -12.81 11.42 5.76
C THR A 101 -11.31 11.75 5.70
N GLN A 102 -10.74 12.26 6.80
CA GLN A 102 -9.31 12.55 6.89
C GLN A 102 -8.45 11.29 6.85
N GLY A 103 -8.93 10.20 7.46
CA GLY A 103 -8.27 8.89 7.42
C GLY A 103 -8.28 8.29 6.03
N PHE A 104 -9.43 8.35 5.36
CA PHE A 104 -9.55 7.89 3.98
C PHE A 104 -8.67 8.70 3.02
N LEU A 105 -8.59 10.02 3.19
CA LEU A 105 -7.72 10.87 2.38
C LEU A 105 -6.24 10.54 2.62
N ALA A 106 -5.84 10.28 3.86
CA ALA A 106 -4.49 9.80 4.17
C ALA A 106 -4.19 8.46 3.49
N ALA A 107 -5.13 7.50 3.52
CA ALA A 107 -4.99 6.23 2.79
C ALA A 107 -4.95 6.41 1.28
N PHE A 108 -5.71 7.36 0.74
CA PHE A 108 -5.74 7.66 -0.69
C PHE A 108 -4.39 8.15 -1.16
N VAL A 109 -3.85 9.18 -0.50
CA VAL A 109 -2.53 9.72 -0.81
C VAL A 109 -1.44 8.67 -0.57
N ALA A 110 -1.51 7.90 0.52
CA ALA A 110 -0.55 6.84 0.78
C ALA A 110 -0.60 5.75 -0.30
N SER A 111 -1.77 5.30 -0.74
CA SER A 111 -1.90 4.29 -1.78
C SER A 111 -1.36 4.75 -3.14
N LEU A 112 -1.53 6.04 -3.44
CA LEU A 112 -0.97 6.68 -4.62
C LEU A 112 0.56 6.73 -4.55
N LEU A 113 1.12 7.18 -3.43
CA LEU A 113 2.56 7.21 -3.20
C LEU A 113 3.18 5.81 -3.24
N ILE A 114 2.56 4.81 -2.61
CA ILE A 114 3.00 3.41 -2.66
C ILE A 114 3.03 2.93 -4.11
N SER A 115 1.99 3.22 -4.90
CA SER A 115 1.92 2.80 -6.30
C SER A 115 3.01 3.46 -7.14
N LEU A 116 3.26 4.76 -6.93
CA LEU A 116 4.32 5.51 -7.60
C LEU A 116 5.71 4.99 -7.24
N ILE A 117 6.01 4.87 -5.94
CA ILE A 117 7.31 4.40 -5.44
C ILE A 117 7.58 2.98 -5.90
N ASN A 118 6.58 2.10 -5.81
CA ASN A 118 6.73 0.71 -6.25
C ASN A 118 6.90 0.62 -7.78
N GLY A 119 6.24 1.48 -8.55
CA GLY A 119 6.44 1.60 -9.99
C GLY A 119 7.86 2.04 -10.35
N VAL A 120 8.37 3.09 -9.69
CA VAL A 120 9.73 3.60 -9.89
C VAL A 120 10.77 2.56 -9.48
N LEU A 121 10.66 2.00 -8.27
CA LEU A 121 11.55 0.94 -7.79
C LEU A 121 11.51 -0.28 -8.71
N GLY A 122 10.32 -0.65 -9.20
CA GLY A 122 10.14 -1.78 -10.12
C GLY A 122 10.87 -1.62 -11.45
N VAL A 123 11.08 -0.39 -11.94
CA VAL A 123 11.86 -0.13 -13.17
C VAL A 123 13.35 -0.40 -12.97
N PHE A 124 13.87 -0.15 -11.77
CA PHE A 124 15.28 -0.40 -11.44
C PHE A 124 15.57 -1.86 -11.11
N LEU A 125 14.55 -2.70 -10.95
CA LEU A 125 14.75 -4.12 -10.80
C LEU A 125 15.04 -4.76 -12.15
N PRO A 126 16.15 -5.50 -12.28
CA PRO A 126 16.40 -6.34 -13.44
C PRO A 126 15.23 -7.31 -13.62
N ASP A 127 14.53 -7.19 -14.75
CA ASP A 127 13.59 -8.19 -15.20
C ASP A 127 14.46 -9.32 -15.77
N ASP A 128 14.90 -10.23 -14.91
CA ASP A 128 15.61 -11.45 -15.32
C ASP A 128 14.62 -12.31 -16.11
N LYS A 129 14.40 -11.94 -17.38
CA LYS A 129 13.67 -12.72 -18.38
C LYS A 129 14.55 -13.90 -18.74
N GLU A 130 14.50 -14.91 -17.89
CA GLU A 130 14.70 -16.31 -18.26
C GLU A 130 13.34 -17.01 -18.25
#